data_AF-A0A4Z2DPH1-F1
#
_entry.id   AF-A0A4Z2DPH1-F1
#
_cell.length_a   1.000
_cell.length_b   1.000
_cell.length_c   1.000
_cell.angle_alpha   90.00
_cell.angle_beta   90.00
_cell.angle_gamma   90.00
#
_symmetry.space_group_name_H-M   'P 1'
#
loop_
_entity.id
_entity.type
_entity.pdbx_description
1 polymer ?
#
loop_
_entity_poly.entity_id
_entity_poly.type
_entity_poly.pdbx_seq_one_letter_code
_entity_poly.pdbx_strand_id
1 'polypeptide(L)'
;MRESIYNLIPFEQPPKAAQPRYRSCSRREVISLFNTRKYPCKTMGVPKVPPPNPQKYLKMRHSAPELFRKRNVNDPSTKCSFYDCNLSTKKKPLPDLKSEVMNTVSSKNFIKNNIRMMEVSVPCKPKTFIVDTKMGHKFDIKYSGLEPLYVKRKSFGVLPKYLTEREKAASEAQKSYEEYTKQLKEKSALKMISESEKKVKLLLLITNFLFIQALLDQLKNKWQQRYRQYQSLSVMIDTPPKISHKLWLEKEMEDIEKDINLLEGFDYIYVAN
;
A
#
# COMPACT_ATOMS: atom_id res chain seq x y z
N MET A 1 -17.59 29.73 -23.34
CA MET A 1 -18.24 28.40 -23.46
C MET A 1 -19.51 28.61 -24.28
N ARG A 2 -19.79 27.78 -25.29
CA ARG A 2 -21.04 27.91 -26.07
C ARG A 2 -22.18 27.30 -25.27
N GLU A 3 -23.19 28.11 -24.98
CA GLU A 3 -24.41 27.66 -24.32
C GLU A 3 -25.23 26.82 -25.32
N SER A 4 -25.78 25.70 -24.83
CA SER A 4 -26.53 24.74 -25.64
C SER A 4 -27.76 24.30 -24.85
N ILE A 5 -28.92 24.38 -25.49
CA ILE A 5 -30.24 24.06 -24.90
C ILE A 5 -30.29 22.60 -24.40
N TYR A 6 -29.49 21.72 -25.00
CA TYR A 6 -29.38 20.31 -24.61
C TYR A 6 -28.63 20.07 -23.29
N ASN A 7 -27.95 21.07 -22.73
CA ASN A 7 -27.19 20.97 -21.48
C ASN A 7 -27.93 21.58 -20.28
N LEU A 8 -29.19 21.99 -20.45
CA LEU A 8 -30.00 22.65 -19.41
C LEU A 8 -30.45 21.69 -18.29
N ILE A 9 -30.57 20.40 -18.60
CA ILE A 9 -30.93 19.36 -17.64
C ILE A 9 -29.65 18.55 -17.37
N PRO A 10 -29.06 18.62 -16.16
CA PRO A 10 -27.89 17.82 -15.83
C PRO A 10 -28.26 16.34 -15.88
N PHE A 11 -27.46 15.55 -16.60
CA PHE A 11 -27.65 14.11 -16.65
C PHE A 11 -27.41 13.54 -15.24
N GLU A 12 -28.40 12.82 -14.70
CA GLU A 12 -28.22 12.07 -13.45
C GLU A 12 -27.16 11.00 -13.67
N GLN A 13 -26.00 11.16 -13.03
CA GLN A 13 -24.98 10.13 -13.03
C GLN A 13 -25.50 8.95 -12.19
N PRO A 14 -25.56 7.73 -12.74
CA PRO A 14 -26.00 6.58 -11.97
C PRO A 14 -25.11 6.43 -10.72
N PRO A 15 -25.70 6.04 -9.57
CA PRO A 15 -24.94 5.89 -8.34
C PRO A 15 -23.77 4.92 -8.57
N LYS A 16 -22.56 5.37 -8.22
CA LYS A 16 -21.34 4.57 -8.40
C LYS A 16 -21.49 3.25 -7.67
N ALA A 17 -21.37 2.13 -8.39
CA ALA A 17 -21.45 0.80 -7.81
C ALA A 17 -20.44 0.64 -6.67
N ALA A 18 -20.91 0.10 -5.54
CA ALA A 18 -20.06 -0.17 -4.39
C ALA A 18 -18.93 -1.12 -4.79
N GLN A 19 -17.70 -0.76 -4.42
CA GLN A 19 -16.54 -1.61 -4.70
C GLN A 19 -16.58 -2.88 -3.85
N PRO A 20 -16.17 -4.04 -4.38
CA PRO A 20 -16.12 -5.26 -3.59
C PRO A 20 -15.17 -5.10 -2.40
N ARG A 21 -15.59 -5.59 -1.24
CA ARG A 21 -14.75 -5.56 -0.03
C ARG A 21 -13.47 -6.36 -0.26
N TYR A 22 -12.33 -5.78 0.09
CA TYR A 22 -11.04 -6.47 0.06
C TYR A 22 -11.09 -7.78 0.83
N ARG A 23 -10.53 -8.84 0.23
CA ARG A 23 -10.29 -10.13 0.88
C ARG A 23 -8.81 -10.45 0.75
N SER A 24 -8.16 -10.75 1.87
CA SER A 24 -6.74 -11.09 1.89
C SER A 24 -6.46 -12.36 1.09
N CYS A 25 -5.38 -12.37 0.31
CA CYS A 25 -4.94 -13.54 -0.46
C CYS A 25 -4.71 -14.77 0.42
N SER A 26 -4.16 -14.55 1.63
CA SER A 26 -3.86 -15.60 2.61
C SER A 26 -5.08 -16.08 3.41
N ARG A 27 -6.30 -15.59 3.13
CA ARG A 27 -7.51 -15.96 3.91
C ARG A 27 -7.73 -17.48 3.90
N ARG A 28 -7.53 -18.12 2.75
CA ARG A 28 -7.73 -19.57 2.59
C ARG A 28 -6.71 -20.37 3.39
N GLU A 29 -5.45 -19.94 3.39
CA GLU A 29 -4.36 -20.58 4.14
C GLU A 29 -4.55 -20.43 5.65
N VAL A 30 -4.97 -19.26 6.12
CA VAL A 30 -5.26 -19.04 7.54
C VAL A 30 -6.41 -19.93 8.02
N ILE A 31 -7.48 -20.04 7.22
CA ILE A 31 -8.63 -20.91 7.53
C ILE A 31 -8.21 -22.38 7.51
N SER A 32 -7.39 -22.81 6.55
CA SER A 32 -6.94 -24.21 6.48
C SER A 32 -6.05 -24.55 7.67
N LEU A 33 -5.06 -23.71 8.00
CA LEU A 33 -4.20 -23.87 9.17
C LEU A 33 -5.01 -23.99 10.46
N PHE A 34 -5.96 -23.08 10.68
CA PHE A 34 -6.80 -23.07 11.87
C PHE A 34 -7.73 -24.30 11.98
N ASN A 35 -8.12 -24.89 10.86
CA ASN A 35 -9.00 -26.06 10.83
C ASN A 35 -8.25 -27.38 10.73
N THR A 36 -6.94 -27.38 10.51
CA THR A 36 -6.14 -28.60 10.58
C THR A 36 -6.23 -29.17 11.99
N ARG A 37 -6.61 -30.46 12.10
CA ARG A 37 -6.69 -31.23 13.37
C ARG A 37 -7.92 -31.01 14.25
N LYS A 38 -8.99 -30.39 13.72
CA LYS A 38 -10.30 -30.41 14.39
C LYS A 38 -10.98 -31.76 14.13
N TYR A 39 -11.23 -32.50 15.20
CA TYR A 39 -12.06 -33.71 15.17
C TYR A 39 -13.35 -33.40 15.92
N PRO A 40 -14.52 -33.82 15.40
CA PRO A 40 -15.75 -33.72 16.16
C PRO A 40 -15.56 -34.46 17.49
N CYS A 41 -16.06 -33.88 18.59
CA CYS A 41 -16.11 -34.50 19.91
C CYS A 41 -14.80 -35.11 20.48
N LYS A 42 -13.62 -34.60 20.11
CA LYS A 42 -12.32 -35.11 20.62
C LYS A 42 -12.14 -34.97 22.14
N THR A 43 -12.63 -33.88 22.73
CA THR A 43 -12.37 -33.55 24.14
C THR A 43 -13.31 -34.29 25.10
N MET A 44 -14.61 -34.36 24.76
CA MET A 44 -15.66 -34.85 25.66
C MET A 44 -16.41 -36.09 25.13
N GLY A 45 -16.06 -36.59 23.94
CA GLY A 45 -16.78 -37.69 23.30
C GLY A 45 -18.19 -37.31 22.86
N VAL A 46 -18.95 -38.31 22.39
CA VAL A 46 -20.37 -38.12 22.05
C VAL A 46 -21.23 -38.14 23.32
N PRO A 47 -22.21 -37.23 23.47
CA PRO A 47 -22.99 -37.10 24.71
C PRO A 47 -23.84 -38.34 25.03
N LYS A 48 -24.29 -39.05 24.00
CA LYS A 48 -24.93 -40.37 24.13
C LYS A 48 -24.45 -41.24 22.98
N VAL A 49 -23.80 -42.36 23.31
CA VAL A 49 -23.36 -43.34 22.31
C VAL A 49 -24.61 -44.06 21.78
N PRO A 50 -24.90 -44.03 20.47
CA PRO A 50 -26.01 -44.79 19.93
C PRO A 50 -25.73 -46.30 20.07
N PRO A 51 -26.75 -47.12 20.39
CA PRO A 51 -26.56 -48.56 20.49
C PRO A 51 -26.11 -49.14 19.13
N PRO A 52 -25.31 -50.22 19.14
CA PRO A 52 -24.82 -50.82 17.90
C PRO A 52 -26.00 -51.30 17.05
N ASN A 53 -26.05 -50.84 15.80
CA ASN A 53 -27.08 -51.26 14.87
C ASN A 53 -26.76 -52.70 14.39
N PRO A 54 -27.66 -53.68 14.58
CA PRO A 54 -27.41 -55.08 14.22
C PRO A 54 -27.16 -55.30 12.71
N GLN A 55 -27.57 -54.37 11.85
CA GLN A 55 -27.28 -54.41 10.41
C GLN A 55 -25.87 -53.91 10.06
N LYS A 56 -25.20 -53.18 10.96
CA LYS A 56 -23.87 -52.58 10.78
C LYS A 56 -22.80 -53.31 11.61
N TYR A 57 -22.81 -54.64 11.54
CA TYR A 57 -21.77 -55.46 12.14
C TYR A 57 -20.46 -55.40 11.33
N LEU A 58 -19.32 -55.66 11.98
CA LEU A 58 -18.01 -55.68 11.32
C LEU A 58 -17.98 -56.80 10.26
N LYS A 59 -17.77 -56.43 8.99
CA LYS A 59 -17.59 -57.38 7.89
C LYS A 59 -16.10 -57.67 7.67
N MET A 60 -15.79 -58.83 7.07
CA MET A 60 -14.42 -59.18 6.69
C MET A 60 -13.83 -58.08 5.80
N ARG A 61 -12.60 -57.62 6.12
CA ARG A 61 -11.88 -56.52 5.44
C ARG A 61 -12.49 -55.12 5.58
N HIS A 62 -13.46 -54.88 6.48
CA HIS A 62 -14.02 -53.54 6.71
C HIS A 62 -12.96 -52.48 7.09
N SER A 63 -11.95 -52.87 7.85
CA SER A 63 -10.87 -51.99 8.32
C SER A 63 -9.57 -52.14 7.51
N ALA A 64 -9.56 -52.98 6.47
CA ALA A 64 -8.39 -53.13 5.63
C ALA A 64 -8.29 -51.91 4.70
N PRO A 65 -7.13 -51.24 4.60
CA PRO A 65 -6.97 -50.15 3.66
C PRO A 65 -7.23 -50.67 2.25
N GLU A 66 -8.07 -49.95 1.50
CA GLU A 66 -8.23 -50.23 0.07
C GLU A 66 -6.89 -49.99 -0.62
N LEU A 67 -6.21 -51.07 -0.98
CA LEU A 67 -5.05 -50.99 -1.85
C LEU A 67 -5.57 -50.59 -3.22
N PHE A 68 -5.31 -49.35 -3.63
CA PHE A 68 -5.60 -48.88 -4.98
C PHE A 68 -5.05 -49.90 -5.98
N ARG A 69 -5.93 -50.61 -6.70
CA ARG A 69 -5.49 -51.48 -7.79
C ARG A 69 -4.74 -50.63 -8.81
N LYS A 70 -3.66 -51.16 -9.38
CA LYS A 70 -2.94 -50.50 -10.48
C LYS A 70 -3.97 -50.12 -11.55
N ARG A 71 -4.07 -48.82 -11.83
CA ARG A 71 -5.04 -48.23 -12.75
C ARG A 71 -4.79 -48.78 -14.17
N ASN A 72 -5.86 -49.03 -14.91
CA ASN A 72 -5.76 -49.41 -16.32
C ASN A 72 -5.09 -48.27 -17.10
N VAL A 73 -4.07 -48.61 -17.89
CA VAL A 73 -3.25 -47.67 -18.67
C VAL A 73 -4.07 -46.93 -19.76
N ASN A 74 -5.29 -47.39 -20.03
CA ASN A 74 -6.09 -46.97 -21.18
C ASN A 74 -7.19 -45.95 -20.86
N ASP A 75 -7.42 -45.57 -19.60
CA ASP A 75 -8.44 -44.54 -19.25
C ASP A 75 -7.87 -43.10 -19.31
N PRO A 76 -8.40 -42.21 -20.19
CA PRO A 76 -7.83 -40.88 -20.44
C PRO A 76 -7.90 -39.90 -19.26
N SER A 77 -8.86 -40.07 -18.35
CA SER A 77 -9.06 -39.18 -17.19
C SER A 77 -8.08 -39.44 -16.04
N THR A 78 -7.29 -40.53 -16.13
CA THR A 78 -6.42 -41.00 -15.05
C THR A 78 -4.93 -40.79 -15.32
N LYS A 79 -4.57 -40.09 -16.42
CA LYS A 79 -3.19 -39.74 -16.82
C LYS A 79 -2.57 -38.61 -15.98
N CYS A 80 -2.84 -38.59 -14.68
CA CYS A 80 -2.06 -37.79 -13.77
C CYS A 80 -1.61 -38.72 -12.64
N SER A 81 -0.43 -39.29 -12.82
CA SER A 81 0.26 -39.93 -11.72
C SER A 81 0.77 -38.81 -10.81
N PHE A 82 0.59 -38.94 -9.51
CA PHE A 82 1.15 -38.04 -8.50
C PHE A 82 2.70 -37.93 -8.59
N TYR A 83 3.33 -38.83 -9.35
CA TYR A 83 4.76 -38.84 -9.64
C TYR A 83 5.14 -38.06 -10.91
N ASP A 84 4.16 -37.65 -11.73
CA ASP A 84 4.40 -36.89 -12.96
C ASP A 84 4.68 -35.41 -12.66
N CYS A 85 4.38 -34.93 -11.44
CA CYS A 85 4.43 -33.51 -11.09
C CYS A 85 5.81 -33.03 -10.59
N ASN A 86 6.82 -33.90 -10.41
CA ASN A 86 8.12 -33.49 -9.83
C ASN A 86 9.36 -33.99 -10.60
N LEU A 87 9.21 -34.52 -11.82
CA LEU A 87 10.33 -34.90 -12.67
C LEU A 87 10.33 -34.03 -13.95
N SER A 88 10.30 -32.71 -13.77
CA SER A 88 10.30 -31.72 -14.86
C SER A 88 11.62 -31.66 -15.67
N THR A 89 12.53 -32.60 -15.48
CA THR A 89 13.64 -32.80 -16.40
C THR A 89 13.80 -34.29 -16.63
N LYS A 90 13.41 -34.79 -17.81
CA LYS A 90 13.96 -36.07 -18.27
C LYS A 90 15.47 -35.93 -18.19
N LYS A 91 16.12 -36.74 -17.35
CA LYS A 91 17.59 -36.79 -17.28
C LYS A 91 18.10 -36.97 -18.73
N LYS A 92 19.14 -36.22 -19.10
CA LYS A 92 19.76 -36.37 -20.43
C LYS A 92 20.05 -37.86 -20.67
N PRO A 93 19.82 -38.39 -21.88
CA PRO A 93 20.15 -39.77 -22.19
C PRO A 93 21.63 -40.01 -21.88
N LEU A 94 21.97 -41.23 -21.46
CA LEU A 94 23.37 -41.57 -21.22
C LEU A 94 24.18 -41.28 -22.51
N PRO A 95 25.40 -40.74 -22.38
CA PRO A 95 26.29 -40.62 -23.53
C PRO A 95 26.50 -41.98 -24.17
N ASP A 96 26.59 -42.01 -25.51
CA ASP A 96 26.82 -43.23 -26.27
C ASP A 96 28.17 -43.85 -25.87
N LEU A 97 28.24 -45.18 -25.77
CA LEU A 97 29.46 -45.93 -25.42
C LEU A 97 30.61 -45.69 -26.42
N LYS A 98 30.28 -45.17 -27.60
CA LYS A 98 31.21 -44.80 -28.67
C LYS A 98 31.72 -43.37 -28.60
N SER A 99 31.14 -42.53 -27.74
CA SER A 99 31.71 -41.20 -27.51
C SER A 99 33.09 -41.40 -26.89
N GLU A 100 34.12 -40.85 -27.53
CA GLU A 100 35.50 -40.89 -27.06
C GLU A 100 35.57 -40.16 -25.71
N VAL A 101 35.25 -40.88 -24.65
CA VAL A 101 35.65 -40.51 -23.30
C VAL A 101 37.16 -40.53 -23.37
N MET A 102 37.74 -39.33 -23.41
CA MET A 102 39.16 -39.07 -23.32
C MET A 102 39.70 -39.78 -22.07
N ASN A 103 40.07 -41.05 -22.24
CA ASN A 103 40.84 -41.82 -21.30
C ASN A 103 42.24 -41.20 -21.31
N THR A 104 42.34 -40.04 -20.69
CA THR A 104 43.61 -39.42 -20.33
C THR A 104 44.20 -40.32 -19.25
N VAL A 105 44.95 -41.33 -19.68
CA VAL A 105 45.78 -42.13 -18.78
C VAL A 105 46.74 -41.15 -18.14
N SER A 106 46.46 -40.77 -16.89
CA SER A 106 47.28 -39.78 -16.20
C SER A 106 48.65 -40.42 -15.96
N SER A 107 49.69 -39.89 -16.62
CA SER A 107 51.10 -40.30 -16.43
C SER A 107 51.67 -39.83 -15.08
N LYS A 108 50.82 -39.44 -14.12
CA LYS A 108 51.25 -38.96 -12.81
C LYS A 108 51.75 -40.12 -11.97
N ASN A 109 52.99 -39.99 -11.51
CA ASN A 109 53.57 -40.90 -10.52
C ASN A 109 52.93 -40.65 -9.15
N PHE A 110 51.88 -41.40 -8.82
CA PHE A 110 51.16 -41.27 -7.56
C PHE A 110 52.06 -41.46 -6.33
N ILE A 111 53.08 -42.32 -6.41
CA ILE A 111 54.04 -42.53 -5.32
C ILE A 111 54.83 -41.24 -5.02
N LYS A 112 55.42 -40.62 -6.04
CA LYS A 112 56.18 -39.36 -5.89
C LYS A 112 55.26 -38.22 -5.45
N ASN A 113 54.02 -38.20 -5.94
CA ASN A 113 53.05 -37.20 -5.54
C ASN A 113 52.63 -37.36 -4.08
N ASN A 114 52.39 -38.59 -3.61
CA ASN A 114 52.03 -38.88 -2.22
C ASN A 114 53.18 -38.53 -1.26
N ILE A 115 54.42 -38.84 -1.63
CA ILE A 115 55.61 -38.44 -0.86
C ILE A 115 55.66 -36.92 -0.74
N ARG A 116 55.56 -36.19 -1.86
CA ARG A 116 55.53 -34.73 -1.86
C ARG A 116 54.36 -34.17 -1.04
N MET A 117 53.18 -34.75 -1.15
CA MET A 117 52.00 -34.32 -0.40
C MET A 117 52.18 -34.53 1.10
N MET A 118 52.83 -35.62 1.51
CA MET A 118 53.18 -35.88 2.91
C MET A 118 54.25 -34.92 3.42
N GLU A 119 55.32 -34.69 2.65
CA GLU A 119 56.39 -33.74 3.00
C GLU A 119 55.86 -32.30 3.14
N VAL A 120 54.93 -31.90 2.26
CA VAL A 120 54.30 -30.57 2.28
C VAL A 120 53.18 -30.49 3.33
N SER A 121 52.63 -31.63 3.77
CA SER A 121 51.53 -31.63 4.72
C SER A 121 51.98 -31.13 6.09
N VAL A 122 51.27 -30.12 6.60
CA VAL A 122 51.45 -29.64 7.97
C VAL A 122 50.62 -30.53 8.89
N PRO A 123 51.20 -31.06 9.98
CA PRO A 123 50.45 -31.90 10.92
C PRO A 123 49.27 -31.13 11.51
N CYS A 124 48.16 -31.84 11.74
CA CYS A 124 46.99 -31.25 12.37
C CYS A 124 47.37 -30.71 13.76
N LYS A 125 47.06 -29.44 14.03
CA LYS A 125 47.32 -28.84 15.34
C LYS A 125 46.52 -29.61 16.40
N PRO A 126 47.14 -30.08 17.50
CA PRO A 126 46.42 -30.80 18.53
C PRO A 126 45.33 -29.92 19.13
N LYS A 127 44.18 -30.51 19.43
CA LYS A 127 43.11 -29.82 20.16
C LYS A 127 43.60 -29.54 21.58
N THR A 128 43.40 -28.31 22.05
CA THR A 128 43.70 -27.94 23.43
C THR A 128 42.56 -28.40 24.34
N PHE A 129 42.87 -29.28 25.28
CA PHE A 129 41.94 -29.81 26.28
C PHE A 129 42.57 -29.77 27.68
N ILE A 130 41.74 -29.65 28.71
CA ILE A 130 42.13 -29.77 30.12
C ILE A 130 41.67 -31.12 30.65
N VAL A 131 42.48 -31.72 31.52
CA VAL A 131 42.14 -32.91 32.28
C VAL A 131 41.87 -32.47 33.72
N ASP A 132 40.63 -32.63 34.17
CA ASP A 132 40.21 -32.20 35.51
C ASP A 132 40.32 -33.33 36.54
N THR A 133 40.05 -34.57 36.13
CA THR A 133 40.02 -35.73 37.05
C THR A 133 41.25 -36.62 36.93
N LYS A 134 41.61 -37.29 38.03
CA LYS A 134 42.65 -38.34 38.06
C LYS A 134 42.40 -39.51 37.11
N MET A 135 41.14 -39.72 36.71
CA MET A 135 40.72 -40.74 35.73
C MET A 135 40.89 -40.29 34.27
N GLY A 136 41.35 -39.06 34.03
CA GLY A 136 41.65 -38.58 32.68
C GLY A 136 40.46 -37.98 31.93
N HIS A 137 39.42 -37.51 32.63
CA HIS A 137 38.29 -36.84 31.97
C HIS A 137 38.76 -35.53 31.29
N LYS A 138 38.54 -35.43 29.97
CA LYS A 138 39.01 -34.32 29.13
C LYS A 138 37.87 -33.37 28.75
N PHE A 139 38.13 -32.07 28.85
CA PHE A 139 37.22 -31.01 28.39
C PHE A 139 37.92 -30.07 27.40
N ASP A 140 37.23 -29.67 26.35
CA ASP A 140 37.75 -28.73 25.35
C ASP A 140 37.85 -27.31 25.93
N ILE A 141 39.05 -26.71 25.85
CA ILE A 141 39.32 -25.40 26.48
C ILE A 141 38.50 -24.29 25.82
N LYS A 142 38.31 -24.35 24.49
CA LYS A 142 37.68 -23.28 23.70
C LYS A 142 36.31 -22.84 24.23
N TYR A 143 35.46 -23.78 24.66
CA TYR A 143 34.07 -23.45 25.08
C TYR A 143 33.84 -23.53 26.59
N SER A 144 34.87 -23.87 27.35
CA SER A 144 34.79 -24.04 28.81
C SER A 144 34.66 -22.73 29.60
N GLY A 145 34.82 -21.58 28.94
CA GLY A 145 34.88 -20.27 29.61
C GLY A 145 36.21 -19.98 30.31
N LEU A 146 37.16 -20.93 30.31
CA LEU A 146 38.48 -20.80 30.93
C LEU A 146 39.45 -19.94 30.10
N GLU A 147 39.25 -19.82 28.79
CA GLU A 147 40.02 -18.93 27.93
C GLU A 147 39.18 -17.72 27.48
N PRO A 148 39.70 -16.47 27.60
CA PRO A 148 39.02 -15.29 27.10
C PRO A 148 39.05 -15.23 25.56
N LEU A 149 38.12 -15.95 24.91
CA LEU A 149 37.99 -16.01 23.45
C LEU A 149 37.63 -14.66 22.82
N TYR A 150 36.74 -13.92 23.47
CA TYR A 150 36.09 -12.74 22.89
C TYR A 150 36.95 -11.47 23.04
N VAL A 151 37.85 -11.45 24.02
CA VAL A 151 38.76 -10.32 24.29
C VAL A 151 39.82 -10.20 23.19
N LYS A 152 40.34 -11.33 22.70
CA LYS A 152 41.35 -11.36 21.62
C LYS A 152 40.77 -11.15 20.21
N ARG A 153 39.47 -10.85 20.08
CA ARG A 153 38.86 -10.61 18.77
C ARG A 153 39.36 -9.28 18.21
N LYS A 154 39.65 -9.26 16.90
CA LYS A 154 40.10 -8.04 16.20
C LYS A 154 39.10 -6.88 16.30
N SER A 155 37.82 -7.18 16.46
CA SER A 155 36.74 -6.21 16.59
C SER A 155 36.44 -5.83 18.04
N PHE A 156 37.19 -6.35 19.01
CA PHE A 156 36.99 -6.00 20.41
C PHE A 156 37.40 -4.53 20.63
N GLY A 157 36.51 -3.74 21.22
CA GLY A 157 36.73 -2.30 21.42
C GLY A 157 36.57 -1.44 20.16
N VAL A 158 36.31 -2.03 18.98
CA VAL A 158 36.08 -1.28 17.73
C VAL A 158 34.59 -1.04 17.53
N LEU A 159 34.22 0.21 17.21
CA LEU A 159 32.85 0.58 16.89
C LEU A 159 32.36 -0.20 15.64
N PRO A 160 31.26 -0.96 15.73
CA PRO A 160 30.70 -1.66 14.57
C PRO A 160 30.28 -0.71 13.45
N LYS A 161 30.54 -1.13 12.19
CA LYS A 161 30.25 -0.33 10.98
C LYS A 161 28.80 0.18 10.91
N TYR A 162 27.83 -0.65 11.28
CA TYR A 162 26.41 -0.28 11.21
C TYR A 162 26.05 0.90 12.13
N LEU A 163 26.79 1.13 13.23
CA LEU A 163 26.54 2.29 14.09
C LEU A 163 26.97 3.59 13.40
N THR A 164 28.12 3.57 12.70
CA THR A 164 28.58 4.73 11.91
C THR A 164 27.65 5.04 10.75
N GLU A 165 27.13 4.01 10.07
CA GLU A 165 26.15 4.17 9.00
C GLU A 165 24.82 4.75 9.52
N ARG A 166 24.39 4.31 10.71
CA ARG A 166 23.18 4.82 11.37
C ARG A 166 23.31 6.28 11.77
N GLU A 167 24.46 6.68 12.33
CA GLU A 167 24.73 8.07 12.70
C GLU A 167 24.75 8.97 11.47
N LYS A 168 25.40 8.52 10.39
CA LYS A 168 25.42 9.23 9.11
C LYS A 168 24.01 9.40 8.54
N ALA A 169 23.21 8.33 8.50
CA ALA A 169 21.83 8.39 8.03
C ALA A 169 20.96 9.33 8.87
N ALA A 170 21.14 9.34 10.20
CA ALA A 170 20.44 10.27 11.09
C ALA A 170 20.83 11.73 10.81
N SER A 171 22.11 12.02 10.59
CA SER A 171 22.59 13.35 10.24
C SER A 171 22.06 13.82 8.88
N GLU A 172 22.04 12.94 7.88
CA GLU A 172 21.46 13.24 6.55
C GLU A 172 19.96 13.51 6.63
N ALA A 173 19.22 12.69 7.37
CA ALA A 173 17.79 12.88 7.61
C ALA A 173 17.51 14.23 8.28
N GLN A 174 18.29 14.59 9.32
CA GLN A 174 18.17 15.87 10.01
C GLN A 174 18.40 17.06 9.05
N LYS A 175 19.45 17.02 8.23
CA LYS A 175 19.75 18.05 7.23
C LYS A 175 18.61 18.22 6.23
N SER A 176 18.09 17.12 5.69
CA SER A 176 16.97 17.16 4.75
C SER A 176 15.71 17.76 5.35
N TYR A 177 15.44 17.49 6.64
CA TYR A 177 14.32 18.08 7.36
C TYR A 177 14.53 19.59 7.56
N GLU A 178 15.72 20.00 7.98
CA GLU A 178 16.09 21.41 8.13
C GLU A 178 15.94 22.18 6.82
N GLU A 179 16.42 21.62 5.70
CA GLU A 179 16.26 22.19 4.36
C GLU A 179 14.79 22.33 3.96
N TYR A 180 13.98 21.30 4.19
CA TYR A 180 12.54 21.34 3.93
C TYR A 180 11.83 22.42 4.75
N THR A 181 12.13 22.51 6.05
CA THR A 181 11.55 23.55 6.92
C THR A 181 11.98 24.95 6.50
N LYS A 182 13.22 25.12 6.03
CA LYS A 182 13.72 26.39 5.49
C LYS A 182 12.95 26.79 4.24
N GLN A 183 12.75 25.88 3.29
CA GLN A 183 11.96 26.14 2.07
C GLN A 183 10.51 26.49 2.39
N LEU A 184 9.88 25.81 3.34
CA LEU A 184 8.53 26.16 3.81
C LEU A 184 8.49 27.57 4.40
N LYS A 185 9.47 27.92 5.23
CA LYS A 185 9.60 29.27 5.79
C LYS A 185 9.75 30.31 4.70
N GLU A 186 10.60 30.08 3.71
CA GLU A 186 10.80 30.98 2.56
C GLU A 186 9.52 31.14 1.70
N LYS A 187 8.74 30.07 1.50
CA LYS A 187 7.45 30.15 0.81
C LYS A 187 6.38 30.87 1.63
N SER A 188 6.39 30.69 2.94
CA SER A 188 5.47 31.37 3.86
C SER A 188 5.88 32.82 4.17
N ALA A 189 7.15 33.16 3.92
CA ALA A 189 7.66 34.50 4.12
C ALA A 189 6.95 35.42 3.13
N LEU A 190 6.25 36.40 3.68
CA LEU A 190 5.56 37.42 2.90
C LEU A 190 6.60 38.13 2.02
N LYS A 191 6.35 38.18 0.70
CA LYS A 191 7.13 39.01 -0.21
C LYS A 191 7.05 40.47 0.26
N MET A 192 8.20 41.09 0.47
CA MET A 192 8.27 42.54 0.71
C MET A 192 7.84 43.25 -0.57
N ILE A 193 6.62 43.77 -0.56
CA ILE A 193 6.04 44.54 -1.67
C ILE A 193 6.85 45.85 -1.79
N SER A 194 7.37 46.11 -3.00
CA SER A 194 8.13 47.32 -3.29
C SER A 194 7.22 48.57 -3.22
N GLU A 195 7.80 49.76 -3.01
CA GLU A 195 6.99 50.99 -2.88
C GLU A 195 6.15 51.31 -4.11
N SER A 196 6.62 50.94 -5.31
CA SER A 196 5.88 51.10 -6.57
C SER A 196 4.63 50.20 -6.60
N GLU A 197 4.76 48.94 -6.20
CA GLU A 197 3.64 47.99 -6.15
C GLU A 197 2.58 48.40 -5.11
N LYS A 198 3.00 49.01 -3.99
CA LYS A 198 2.07 49.56 -3.00
C LYS A 198 1.20 50.68 -3.60
N LYS A 199 1.81 51.60 -4.35
CA LYS A 199 1.09 52.70 -5.02
C LYS A 199 0.10 52.18 -6.06
N VAL A 200 0.49 51.18 -6.86
CA VAL A 200 -0.40 50.56 -7.84
C VAL A 200 -1.58 49.87 -7.17
N LYS A 201 -1.33 49.09 -6.10
CA LYS A 201 -2.41 48.41 -5.36
C LYS A 201 -3.36 49.40 -4.71
N LEU A 202 -2.83 50.48 -4.14
CA LEU A 202 -3.63 51.54 -3.51
C LEU A 202 -4.48 52.27 -4.56
N LEU A 203 -3.90 52.59 -5.73
CA LEU A 203 -4.63 53.19 -6.85
C LEU A 203 -5.77 52.27 -7.33
N LEU A 204 -5.50 50.97 -7.47
CA LEU A 204 -6.50 49.97 -7.86
C LEU A 204 -7.63 49.83 -6.82
N LEU A 205 -7.31 50.02 -5.54
CA LEU A 205 -8.28 50.02 -4.44
C LEU A 205 -9.19 51.25 -4.50
N ILE A 206 -8.62 52.43 -4.76
CA ILE A 206 -9.38 53.67 -4.94
C ILE A 206 -10.30 53.57 -6.16
N THR A 207 -9.82 53.05 -7.28
CA THR A 207 -10.64 52.92 -8.50
C THR A 207 -11.80 51.96 -8.31
N ASN A 208 -11.60 50.86 -7.60
CA ASN A 208 -12.68 49.92 -7.29
C ASN A 208 -13.73 50.56 -6.38
N PHE A 209 -13.31 51.25 -5.33
CA PHE A 209 -14.24 51.94 -4.44
C PHE A 209 -15.10 52.96 -5.19
N LEU A 210 -14.48 53.79 -6.04
CA LEU A 210 -15.19 54.78 -6.84
C LEU A 210 -16.18 54.13 -7.82
N PHE A 211 -15.77 53.02 -8.45
CA PHE A 211 -16.62 52.27 -9.38
C PHE A 211 -17.83 51.64 -8.68
N ILE A 212 -17.63 51.03 -7.51
CA ILE A 212 -18.72 50.41 -6.73
C ILE A 212 -19.74 51.48 -6.33
N GLN A 213 -19.30 52.66 -5.90
CA GLN A 213 -20.22 53.74 -5.56
C GLN A 213 -21.06 54.19 -6.76
N ALA A 214 -20.45 54.35 -7.94
CA ALA A 214 -21.17 54.72 -9.15
C ALA A 214 -22.21 53.66 -9.55
N LEU A 215 -21.86 52.38 -9.42
CA LEU A 215 -22.74 51.27 -9.79
C LEU A 215 -23.91 51.11 -8.81
N LEU A 216 -23.65 51.28 -7.50
CA LEU A 216 -24.71 51.31 -6.48
C LEU A 216 -25.70 52.45 -6.72
N ASP A 217 -25.22 53.64 -7.05
CA ASP A 217 -26.08 54.78 -7.34
C ASP A 217 -26.97 54.52 -8.56
N GLN A 218 -26.43 53.88 -9.60
CA GLN A 218 -27.22 53.44 -10.76
C GLN A 218 -28.29 52.41 -10.40
N LEU A 219 -27.99 51.42 -9.55
CA LEU A 219 -28.96 50.43 -9.09
C LEU A 219 -30.06 51.06 -8.22
N LYS A 220 -29.71 51.95 -7.29
CA LYS A 220 -30.67 52.68 -6.45
C LYS A 220 -31.61 53.54 -7.28
N ASN A 221 -31.09 54.22 -8.31
CA ASN A 221 -31.92 54.97 -9.25
C ASN A 221 -32.90 54.08 -10.02
N LYS A 222 -32.45 52.91 -10.50
CA LYS A 222 -33.33 51.93 -11.18
C LYS A 222 -34.42 51.40 -10.26
N TRP A 223 -34.07 51.02 -9.02
CA TRP A 223 -35.04 50.58 -8.02
C TRP A 223 -36.10 51.66 -7.79
N GLN A 224 -35.69 52.91 -7.60
CA GLN A 224 -36.62 54.01 -7.35
C GLN A 224 -37.55 54.29 -8.54
N GLN A 225 -37.07 54.09 -9.77
CA GLN A 225 -37.91 54.17 -10.96
C GLN A 225 -38.97 53.06 -11.00
N ARG A 226 -38.59 51.81 -10.69
CA ARG A 226 -39.56 50.68 -10.62
C ARG A 226 -40.53 50.84 -9.46
N TYR A 227 -40.06 51.35 -8.33
CA TYR A 227 -40.90 51.63 -7.18
C TYR A 227 -41.93 52.72 -7.47
N ARG A 228 -41.57 53.80 -8.19
CA ARG A 228 -42.54 54.79 -8.68
C ARG A 228 -43.60 54.18 -9.59
N GLN A 229 -43.20 53.29 -10.50
CA GLN A 229 -44.13 52.56 -11.35
C GLN A 229 -45.07 51.70 -10.50
N TYR A 230 -44.53 51.00 -9.51
CA TYR A 230 -45.31 50.20 -8.56
C TYR A 230 -46.32 51.04 -7.78
N GLN A 231 -45.91 52.20 -7.28
CA GLN A 231 -46.79 53.14 -6.58
C GLN A 231 -47.91 53.70 -7.46
N SER A 232 -47.68 53.81 -8.77
CA SER A 232 -48.68 54.28 -9.73
C SER A 232 -49.70 53.20 -10.14
N LEU A 233 -49.58 51.96 -9.64
CA LEU A 233 -50.59 50.94 -9.91
C LEU A 233 -51.95 51.34 -9.35
N SER A 234 -52.99 50.93 -10.08
CA SER A 234 -54.37 51.06 -9.62
C SER A 234 -54.61 50.22 -8.37
N VAL A 235 -55.39 50.76 -7.42
CA VAL A 235 -55.80 50.07 -6.18
C VAL A 235 -56.58 48.78 -6.48
N MET A 236 -57.35 48.75 -7.58
CA MET A 236 -58.13 47.59 -8.01
C MET A 236 -57.35 46.79 -9.06
N ILE A 237 -56.83 45.62 -8.64
CA ILE A 237 -55.96 44.71 -9.42
C ILE A 237 -56.71 43.41 -9.71
N ASP A 238 -57.90 43.50 -10.29
CA ASP A 238 -58.77 42.33 -10.47
C ASP A 238 -58.54 41.60 -11.80
N THR A 239 -57.89 42.24 -12.78
CA THR A 239 -57.67 41.65 -14.09
C THR A 239 -56.32 40.92 -14.16
N PRO A 240 -56.25 39.73 -14.80
CA PRO A 240 -55.01 38.97 -14.96
C PRO A 240 -53.78 39.77 -15.44
N PRO A 241 -53.87 40.68 -16.45
CA PRO A 241 -52.70 41.46 -16.85
C PRO A 241 -52.21 42.43 -15.77
N LYS A 242 -53.11 42.99 -14.95
CA LYS A 242 -52.72 43.86 -13.83
C LYS A 242 -52.00 43.07 -12.74
N ILE A 243 -52.47 41.86 -12.44
CA ILE A 243 -51.82 40.94 -11.49
C ILE A 243 -50.43 40.54 -11.99
N SER A 244 -50.30 40.13 -13.24
CA SER A 244 -49.02 39.76 -13.84
C SER A 244 -48.03 40.94 -13.88
N HIS A 245 -48.50 42.15 -14.18
CA HIS A 245 -47.66 43.34 -14.18
C HIS A 245 -47.14 43.69 -12.78
N LYS A 246 -48.01 43.58 -11.75
CA LYS A 246 -47.62 43.74 -10.34
C LYS A 246 -46.53 42.74 -9.96
N LEU A 247 -46.76 41.45 -10.22
CA LEU A 247 -45.80 40.38 -9.89
C LEU A 247 -44.46 40.58 -10.59
N TRP A 248 -44.47 41.06 -11.83
CA TRP A 248 -43.25 41.38 -12.57
C TRP A 248 -42.48 42.54 -11.92
N LEU A 249 -43.17 43.62 -11.51
CA LEU A 249 -42.53 44.73 -10.79
C LEU A 249 -41.95 44.29 -9.45
N GLU A 250 -42.67 43.46 -8.69
CA GLU A 250 -42.20 42.94 -7.41
C GLU A 250 -40.94 42.09 -7.58
N LYS A 251 -40.96 41.19 -8.57
CA LYS A 251 -39.79 40.35 -8.86
C LYS A 251 -38.58 41.18 -9.30
N GLU A 252 -38.78 42.15 -10.18
CA GLU A 252 -37.70 43.03 -10.63
C GLU A 252 -37.11 43.85 -9.47
N MET A 253 -37.96 44.35 -8.55
CA MET A 253 -37.48 45.04 -7.35
C MET A 253 -36.69 44.11 -6.43
N GLU A 254 -37.17 42.88 -6.22
CA GLU A 254 -36.47 41.87 -5.43
C GLU A 254 -35.10 41.51 -6.02
N ASP A 255 -35.00 41.41 -7.34
CA ASP A 255 -33.74 41.14 -8.03
C ASP A 255 -32.75 42.31 -7.89
N ILE A 256 -33.22 43.57 -8.01
CA ILE A 256 -32.37 44.75 -7.77
C ILE A 256 -31.92 44.83 -6.30
N GLU A 257 -32.78 44.48 -5.34
CA GLU A 257 -32.42 44.44 -3.92
C GLU A 257 -31.36 43.39 -3.61
N LYS A 258 -31.43 42.21 -4.23
CA LYS A 258 -30.38 41.19 -4.13
C LYS A 258 -29.06 41.70 -4.66
N ASP A 259 -29.07 42.37 -5.82
CA ASP A 259 -27.85 42.93 -6.42
C ASP A 259 -27.23 44.02 -5.53
N ILE A 260 -28.05 44.93 -4.96
CA ILE A 260 -27.57 45.95 -4.03
C ILE A 260 -26.95 45.29 -2.79
N ASN A 261 -27.62 44.30 -2.20
CA ASN A 261 -27.11 43.60 -1.01
C ASN A 261 -25.79 42.88 -1.27
N LEU A 262 -25.62 42.28 -2.46
CA LEU A 262 -24.35 41.66 -2.86
C LEU A 262 -23.23 42.70 -2.93
N LEU A 263 -23.50 43.86 -3.53
CA LEU A 263 -22.50 44.92 -3.68
C LEU A 263 -22.16 45.61 -2.36
N GLU A 264 -23.12 45.80 -1.45
CA GLU A 264 -22.88 46.38 -0.13
C GLU A 264 -22.21 45.37 0.83
N GLY A 265 -22.38 44.07 0.61
CA GLY A 265 -21.80 43.02 1.46
C GLY A 265 -20.32 42.71 1.20
N PHE A 266 -19.76 43.12 0.05
CA PHE A 266 -18.38 42.83 -0.32
C PHE A 266 -17.55 44.11 -0.54
N ASP A 267 -16.44 44.25 0.20
CA ASP A 267 -15.51 45.38 0.05
C ASP A 267 -14.74 45.38 -1.28
N TYR A 268 -14.64 44.23 -1.95
CA TYR A 268 -13.87 44.06 -3.19
C TYR A 268 -14.60 43.18 -4.20
N ILE A 269 -14.73 43.67 -5.43
CA ILE A 269 -15.33 42.94 -6.54
C ILE A 269 -14.30 42.86 -7.65
N TYR A 270 -13.96 41.64 -8.06
CA TYR A 270 -13.06 41.39 -9.18
C TYR A 270 -13.88 41.18 -10.45
N VAL A 271 -13.80 42.15 -11.36
CA VAL A 271 -14.38 42.00 -12.70
C VAL A 271 -13.36 41.28 -13.57
N ALA A 272 -13.68 40.05 -13.97
CA ALA A 272 -12.91 39.35 -14.99
C ALA A 272 -13.25 39.93 -16.37
N ASN A 273 -12.23 40.28 -17.15
CA ASN A 273 -12.38 40.71 -18.55
C ASN A 273 -12.80 39.56 -19.47
#